data_AF-A0A382JGW4-F1
#
_entry.id   AF-A0A382JGW4-F1
#
_cell.length_a   1.000
_cell.length_b   1.000
_cell.length_c   1.000
_cell.angle_alpha   90.00
_cell.angle_beta   90.00
_cell.angle_gamma   90.00
#
_symmetry.space_group_name_H-M   'P 1'
#
loop_
_entity.id
_entity.type
_entity.pdbx_description
1 polymer ?
#
loop_
_entity_poly.entity_id
_entity_poly.type
_entity_poly.pdbx_seq_one_letter_code
_entity_poly.pdbx_strand_id
1 'polypeptide(L)'
;MALETPEYELISKHDGFEIRRYSEMIIATTSVKADYKSSTSSGFRRIANYIFGDNDKEMKIAMTAPVISDCPSEGLEIYNIFFVMP
;
A
#
# COMPACT_ATOMS: atom_id res chain seq x y z
N MET A 1 -19.90 -2.60 3.04
CA MET A 1 -18.96 -3.74 2.98
C MET A 1 -17.64 -3.26 3.54
N ALA A 2 -17.04 -4.01 4.45
CA ALA A 2 -15.69 -3.70 4.94
C ALA A 2 -14.68 -4.09 3.86
N LEU A 3 -13.62 -3.30 3.70
CA LEU A 3 -12.48 -3.68 2.85
C LEU A 3 -11.69 -4.75 3.58
N GLU A 4 -11.10 -5.67 2.83
CA GLU A 4 -10.16 -6.64 3.39
C GLU A 4 -8.93 -5.92 3.93
N THR A 5 -8.37 -6.43 5.01
CA THR A 5 -7.19 -5.87 5.67
C THR A 5 -6.16 -6.96 5.90
N PRO A 6 -4.84 -6.66 5.81
CA PRO A 6 -3.80 -7.63 6.06
C PRO A 6 -3.97 -8.27 7.44
N GLU A 7 -3.87 -9.60 7.49
CA GLU A 7 -3.90 -10.33 8.76
C GLU A 7 -2.67 -9.99 9.59
N TYR A 8 -2.88 -9.74 10.88
CA TYR A 8 -1.81 -9.51 11.83
C TYR A 8 -2.11 -10.13 13.19
N GLU A 9 -1.05 -10.57 13.85
CA GLU A 9 -1.05 -10.93 15.25
C GLU A 9 -0.76 -9.68 16.09
N LEU A 10 -1.64 -9.34 17.03
CA LEU A 10 -1.39 -8.26 17.99
C LEU A 10 -0.47 -8.79 19.09
N ILE A 11 0.81 -8.39 19.05
CA ILE A 11 1.83 -8.83 20.00
C ILE A 11 1.69 -8.09 21.32
N SER A 12 1.50 -6.77 21.27
CA SER A 12 1.24 -5.97 22.46
C SER A 12 0.50 -4.69 22.10
N LYS A 13 -0.23 -4.15 23.09
CA LYS A 13 -0.94 -2.88 23.00
C LYS A 13 -0.54 -2.00 24.17
N HIS A 14 -0.13 -0.79 23.86
CA HIS A 14 0.27 0.23 24.81
C HIS A 14 -0.60 1.48 24.61
N ASP A 15 -0.53 2.42 25.54
CA ASP A 15 -1.22 3.69 25.36
C ASP A 15 -0.56 4.48 24.21
N GLY A 16 -1.32 4.77 23.16
CA GLY A 16 -0.86 5.50 21.97
C GLY A 16 -0.23 4.67 20.84
N PHE A 17 0.04 3.37 21.01
CA PHE A 17 0.55 2.52 19.92
C PHE A 17 0.30 1.01 20.11
N GLU A 18 0.41 0.27 19.01
CA GLU A 18 0.29 -1.19 18.97
C GLU A 18 1.47 -1.82 18.25
N ILE A 19 1.92 -2.98 18.74
CA ILE A 19 2.92 -3.81 18.08
C ILE A 19 2.18 -4.94 17.36
N ARG A 20 2.25 -4.94 16.03
CA ARG A 20 1.58 -5.90 15.16
C ARG A 20 2.61 -6.69 14.37
N ARG A 21 2.43 -8.01 14.31
CA ARG A 21 3.19 -8.90 13.44
C ARG A 21 2.32 -9.29 12.26
N TYR A 22 2.69 -8.82 11.07
CA TYR A 22 2.02 -9.19 9.83
C TYR A 22 2.56 -10.53 9.33
N SER A 23 1.66 -11.39 8.86
CA SER A 23 2.01 -12.61 8.15
C SER A 23 2.61 -12.31 6.77
N GLU A 24 3.13 -13.34 6.09
CA GLU A 24 3.53 -13.21 4.70
C GLU A 24 2.35 -12.71 3.85
N MET A 25 2.60 -11.71 3.02
CA MET A 25 1.57 -11.07 2.20
C MET A 25 2.12 -10.71 0.82
N ILE A 26 1.27 -10.76 -0.19
CA ILE A 26 1.62 -10.34 -1.54
C ILE A 26 1.35 -8.84 -1.66
N ILE A 27 2.32 -8.09 -2.18
CA ILE A 27 2.26 -6.64 -2.26
C ILE A 27 2.53 -6.19 -3.69
N ALA A 28 1.62 -5.38 -4.24
CA ALA A 28 1.87 -4.63 -5.46
C ALA A 28 2.51 -3.28 -5.09
N THR A 29 3.66 -2.97 -5.70
CA THR A 29 4.43 -1.75 -5.37
C THR A 29 4.68 -0.90 -6.60
N THR A 30 4.59 0.42 -6.47
CA THR A 30 5.04 1.38 -7.48
C THR A 30 5.91 2.45 -6.85
N SER A 31 6.93 2.87 -7.58
CA SER A 31 7.78 4.00 -7.22
C SER A 31 7.43 5.24 -8.05
N VAL A 32 7.39 6.41 -7.40
CA VAL A 32 7.16 7.70 -8.06
C VAL A 32 8.22 8.68 -7.60
N LYS A 33 8.84 9.40 -8.55
CA LYS A 33 9.75 10.50 -8.27
C LYS A 33 9.03 11.84 -8.43
N ALA A 34 8.52 12.39 -7.34
CA ALA A 34 7.86 13.71 -7.27
C ALA A 34 7.77 14.17 -5.81
N ASP A 35 7.16 15.33 -5.53
CA ASP A 35 6.83 15.74 -4.17
C ASP A 35 5.89 14.74 -3.48
N TYR A 36 5.86 14.71 -2.15
CA TYR A 36 5.08 13.75 -1.35
C TYR A 36 3.61 13.64 -1.80
N LYS A 37 2.95 14.78 -2.04
CA LYS A 37 1.52 14.82 -2.36
C LYS A 37 1.27 14.27 -3.76
N SER A 38 2.07 14.70 -4.73
CA SER A 38 1.99 14.23 -6.11
C SER A 38 2.33 12.75 -6.21
N SER A 39 3.36 12.31 -5.49
CA SER A 39 3.79 10.91 -5.47
C SER A 39 2.74 9.98 -4.89
N THR A 40 2.13 10.35 -3.76
CA THR A 40 1.07 9.55 -3.13
C THR A 40 -0.15 9.42 -4.04
N SER A 41 -0.62 10.53 -4.61
CA SER A 41 -1.79 10.54 -5.49
C SER A 41 -1.55 9.77 -6.81
N SER A 42 -0.41 10.02 -7.46
CA SER A 42 -0.08 9.37 -8.74
C SER A 42 0.26 7.89 -8.56
N GLY A 43 0.97 7.53 -7.49
CA GLY A 43 1.26 6.14 -7.15
C GLY A 43 -0.01 5.37 -6.82
N PHE A 44 -0.91 5.95 -6.02
CA PHE A 44 -2.23 5.37 -5.78
C PHE A 44 -3.02 5.18 -7.08
N ARG A 45 -3.01 6.16 -7.99
CA ARG A 45 -3.71 6.03 -9.27
C ARG A 45 -3.15 4.91 -10.14
N ARG A 46 -1.83 4.69 -10.16
CA ARG A 46 -1.21 3.55 -10.87
C ARG A 46 -1.67 2.22 -10.29
N ILE A 47 -1.66 2.10 -8.97
CA ILE A 47 -2.20 0.91 -8.28
C ILE A 47 -3.68 0.72 -8.61
N ALA A 48 -4.49 1.79 -8.54
CA ALA A 48 -5.92 1.74 -8.83
C ALA A 48 -6.18 1.24 -10.25
N ASN A 49 -5.47 1.76 -11.24
CA ASN A 49 -5.56 1.28 -12.62
C ASN A 49 -5.24 -0.22 -12.69
N TYR A 50 -4.12 -0.65 -12.08
CA TYR A 50 -3.70 -2.05 -12.05
C TYR A 50 -4.78 -2.97 -11.47
N ILE A 51 -5.35 -2.64 -10.31
CA ILE A 51 -6.38 -3.48 -9.66
C ILE A 51 -7.73 -3.45 -10.39
N PHE A 52 -8.02 -2.39 -11.16
CA PHE A 52 -9.28 -2.28 -11.91
C PHE A 52 -9.22 -2.84 -13.34
N GLY A 53 -8.14 -3.54 -13.68
CA GLY A 53 -8.03 -4.29 -14.93
C GLY A 53 -7.01 -3.72 -15.92
N ASP A 54 -6.25 -2.69 -15.57
CA ASP A 54 -5.11 -2.19 -16.37
C ASP A 54 -3.84 -3.00 -16.01
N ASN A 55 -3.95 -4.32 -16.15
CA ASN A 55 -2.85 -5.27 -16.00
C ASN A 55 -2.86 -6.25 -17.18
N ASP A 56 -1.76 -6.95 -17.39
CA ASP A 56 -1.57 -7.83 -18.57
C ASP A 56 -2.63 -8.93 -18.74
N LYS A 57 -3.39 -9.24 -17.68
CA LYS A 57 -4.46 -10.25 -17.69
C LYS A 57 -5.86 -9.65 -17.74
N GLU A 58 -5.98 -8.33 -17.81
CA GLU A 58 -7.25 -7.58 -17.73
C GLU A 58 -8.08 -7.96 -16.48
N MET A 59 -7.41 -8.42 -15.42
CA MET A 59 -8.05 -9.01 -14.25
C MET A 59 -8.46 -7.92 -13.26
N LYS A 60 -9.68 -8.00 -12.73
CA LYS A 60 -10.10 -7.14 -11.62
C LYS A 60 -9.73 -7.77 -10.29
N ILE A 61 -9.08 -7.00 -9.44
CA ILE A 61 -8.59 -7.36 -8.12
C ILE A 61 -9.37 -6.54 -7.11
N ALA A 62 -9.82 -7.17 -6.02
CA ALA A 62 -10.60 -6.49 -5.00
C ALA A 62 -9.76 -5.41 -4.29
N MET A 63 -10.40 -4.29 -3.94
CA MET A 63 -9.75 -3.23 -3.17
C MET A 63 -9.56 -3.68 -1.72
N THR A 64 -8.37 -3.47 -1.17
CA THR A 64 -8.01 -3.70 0.23
C THR A 64 -7.65 -2.39 0.92
N ALA A 65 -7.54 -2.42 2.25
CA ALA A 65 -7.03 -1.32 3.05
C ALA A 65 -6.03 -1.83 4.10
N PRO A 66 -5.03 -1.04 4.52
CA PRO A 66 -4.67 0.29 4.02
C PRO A 66 -3.83 0.23 2.74
N VAL A 67 -3.73 1.37 2.05
CA VAL A 67 -2.62 1.62 1.12
C VAL A 67 -1.50 2.29 1.91
N ILE A 68 -0.29 1.74 1.81
CA ILE A 68 0.87 2.19 2.59
C ILE A 68 1.78 3.01 1.68
N SER A 69 2.33 4.09 2.20
CA SER A 69 3.36 4.89 1.51
C SER A 69 4.59 4.98 2.39
N ASP A 70 5.79 4.89 1.81
CA ASP A 70 7.00 5.20 2.57
C ASP A 70 7.24 6.71 2.70
N CYS A 71 8.12 7.05 3.63
CA CYS A 71 8.72 8.38 3.73
C CYS A 71 10.21 8.20 3.44
N PRO A 72 10.69 8.57 2.24
CA PRO A 72 12.09 8.41 1.87
C PRO A 72 12.99 9.30 2.74
N SER A 73 14.22 8.84 2.98
CA SER A 73 15.25 9.57 3.75
C SER A 73 15.57 10.93 3.12
N GLU A 74 16.10 11.88 3.91
CA GLU A 74 16.55 13.18 3.39
C GLU A 74 17.45 13.00 2.15
N GLY A 75 17.08 13.64 1.05
CA GLY A 75 17.79 13.58 -0.24
C GLY A 75 17.26 12.54 -1.24
N LEU A 76 16.30 11.70 -0.86
CA LEU A 76 15.63 10.76 -1.76
C LEU A 76 14.25 11.31 -2.16
N GLU A 77 14.07 11.60 -3.45
CA GLU A 77 12.79 12.08 -4.00
C GLU A 77 11.90 10.95 -4.54
N ILE A 78 12.19 9.70 -4.17
CA ILE A 78 11.46 8.52 -4.66
C ILE A 78 10.56 8.01 -3.53
N TYR A 79 9.26 8.06 -3.75
CA TYR A 79 8.25 7.54 -2.84
C TYR A 79 7.70 6.23 -3.40
N ASN A 80 7.60 5.23 -2.54
CA ASN A 80 7.01 3.94 -2.84
C ASN A 80 5.62 3.84 -2.23
N ILE A 81 4.67 3.37 -3.05
CA ILE A 81 3.30 3.09 -2.67
C ILE A 81 3.09 1.58 -2.75
N PHE A 82 2.54 1.02 -1.68
CA PHE A 82 2.34 -0.41 -1.45
C PHE A 82 0.85 -0.69 -1.31
N PHE A 83 0.37 -1.66 -2.06
CA PHE A 83 -0.98 -2.20 -1.99
C PHE A 83 -0.91 -3.66 -1.59
N VAL A 84 -1.58 -4.01 -0.49
CA VAL A 84 -1.70 -5.39 -0.04
C VAL A 84 -2.74 -6.09 -0.90
N MET A 85 -2.36 -7.19 -1.54
CA MET A 85 -3.30 -7.98 -2.34
C MET A 85 -4.31 -8.69 -1.41
N PRO A 86 -5.56 -8.88 -1.86
CA PRO A 86 -6.52 -9.73 -1.17
C PRO A 86 -6.12 -11.22 -1.26
#